data_AF-A0A7R9SZ67-F1
#
_entry.id   AF-A0A7R9SZ67-F1
#
_cell.length_a   1.000
_cell.length_b   1.000
_cell.length_c   1.000
_cell.angle_alpha   90.00
_cell.angle_beta   90.00
_cell.angle_gamma   90.00
#
_symmetry.space_group_name_H-M   'P 1'
#
loop_
_entity.id
_entity.type
_entity.pdbx_description
1 polymer ?
#
loop_
_entity_poly.entity_id
_entity_poly.type
_entity_poly.pdbx_seq_one_letter_code
_entity_poly.pdbx_strand_id
1 'polypeptide(L)'
;MMTRASVSTSSSTLRRLPRAARWNARRTARIGTRAASTRKPPNAMTSTKRAVSMPEIRERRALIPYFNDARERPVYVGDAARAKIAARKVEDFLALPREETSDALRALRAIVEDGWATHEREGCGHARQWPEIFVAASALIREQFPQFGVASEILPGTGWGTESEAIDWVIRRPEKHIIASKIHFATRLHRDPDSWTNPATTQRPRDGWPELSMPDRSRYQYRFINVHLTTSALDPTGNAWQSPLVVMLPRDGGAREWAFVKRKLEMTSEGAKDENNFDDKLNIFDPKTWIIGGNRLTRGAYTKESKVKDDTDTRGADGMTDAERDFEFPEVVSQDDQEFVSNGAIMFDSFDCWHGAAKWQEDKAFKKTLTDVDPKGRQPFHSARCSIEMRFRVRIDMNAAGAEKLQWGPFTSAVRDGKFLDEPLRDSEARYDLARGRIVRATR
;
A
#
# COMPACT_ATOMS: atom_id res chain seq x y z
N MET A 1 -13.98 54.16 -62.94
CA MET A 1 -12.78 53.98 -63.79
C MET A 1 -12.55 52.49 -64.02
N MET A 2 -12.07 52.11 -65.20
CA MET A 2 -11.92 50.72 -65.65
C MET A 2 -10.58 50.54 -66.41
N THR A 3 -10.21 49.27 -66.66
CA THR A 3 -9.26 48.79 -67.69
C THR A 3 -7.82 49.32 -67.70
N ARG A 4 -6.85 48.41 -67.49
CA ARG A 4 -6.16 47.62 -68.55
C ARG A 4 -5.91 46.21 -67.95
N ALA A 5 -6.19 45.06 -68.56
CA ALA A 5 -6.01 44.55 -69.93
C ALA A 5 -4.54 44.18 -70.28
N SER A 6 -4.18 43.05 -70.91
CA SER A 6 -4.58 41.61 -70.84
C SER A 6 -4.16 40.86 -72.13
N VAL A 7 -3.23 39.90 -72.05
CA VAL A 7 -2.96 38.80 -73.04
C VAL A 7 -2.29 37.69 -72.18
N SER A 8 -2.84 36.48 -71.95
CA SER A 8 -2.98 35.29 -72.82
C SER A 8 -1.61 34.76 -73.36
N THR A 9 -1.30 33.46 -73.46
CA THR A 9 -2.02 32.17 -73.24
C THR A 9 -0.93 31.12 -72.80
N SER A 10 -1.10 29.81 -72.55
CA SER A 10 -2.12 28.79 -72.86
C SER A 10 -2.10 27.61 -71.82
N SER A 11 -2.60 26.43 -72.20
CA SER A 11 -2.66 25.16 -71.43
C SER A 11 -1.42 24.25 -71.67
N SER A 12 -1.20 23.07 -71.06
CA SER A 12 -2.16 22.08 -70.54
C SER A 12 -1.65 21.04 -69.49
N THR A 13 -2.63 20.53 -68.73
CA THR A 13 -2.87 19.30 -67.94
C THR A 13 -1.79 18.24 -67.55
N LEU A 14 -2.05 17.66 -66.36
CA LEU A 14 -1.98 16.23 -65.92
C LEU A 14 -0.92 15.75 -64.87
N ARG A 15 -1.42 14.89 -63.97
CA ARG A 15 -0.77 14.29 -62.78
C ARG A 15 0.12 13.08 -63.11
N ARG A 16 1.09 12.74 -62.23
CA ARG A 16 1.15 11.40 -61.58
C ARG A 16 2.08 11.29 -60.34
N LEU A 17 2.03 10.11 -59.71
CA LEU A 17 2.47 9.73 -58.36
C LEU A 17 3.95 9.27 -58.26
N PRO A 18 4.54 9.10 -57.06
CA PRO A 18 5.99 8.99 -56.87
C PRO A 18 6.62 7.64 -57.24
N ARG A 19 7.94 7.65 -57.43
CA ARG A 19 8.77 6.46 -57.70
C ARG A 19 9.11 5.69 -56.42
N ALA A 20 8.80 4.39 -56.41
CA ALA A 20 9.48 3.43 -55.54
C ALA A 20 10.80 2.96 -56.20
N ALA A 21 11.87 2.81 -55.42
CA ALA A 21 13.08 2.13 -55.86
C ALA A 21 12.86 0.61 -55.87
N ARG A 22 13.47 -0.11 -56.82
CA ARG A 22 13.22 -1.54 -57.07
C ARG A 22 14.50 -2.25 -57.47
N TRP A 23 14.55 -3.55 -57.17
CA TRP A 23 15.41 -4.57 -57.80
C TRP A 23 16.93 -4.53 -57.47
N ASN A 24 17.67 -5.64 -57.56
CA ASN A 24 17.27 -7.00 -58.01
C ASN A 24 17.95 -8.14 -57.21
N ALA A 25 17.52 -9.39 -57.48
CA ALA A 25 18.04 -10.60 -56.85
C ALA A 25 18.47 -11.68 -57.88
N ARG A 26 18.94 -12.84 -57.38
CA ARG A 26 19.43 -14.06 -58.08
C ARG A 26 20.96 -14.02 -58.38
N ARG A 27 21.71 -15.14 -58.38
CA ARG A 27 21.31 -16.56 -58.33
C ARG A 27 22.39 -17.48 -57.69
N THR A 28 21.94 -18.46 -56.89
CA THR A 28 22.52 -19.79 -56.55
C THR A 28 23.98 -20.16 -56.96
N ALA A 29 24.79 -20.69 -56.03
CA ALA A 29 24.96 -22.15 -55.80
C ALA A 29 26.31 -22.57 -55.15
N ARG A 30 26.28 -23.32 -54.03
CA ARG A 30 26.90 -24.66 -53.82
C ARG A 30 26.98 -25.04 -52.31
N ILE A 31 26.95 -26.33 -52.04
CA ILE A 31 27.17 -26.96 -50.72
C ILE A 31 28.54 -27.67 -50.79
N GLY A 32 29.33 -27.66 -49.70
CA GLY A 32 30.61 -28.38 -49.68
C GLY A 32 31.47 -28.15 -48.42
N THR A 33 31.32 -29.03 -47.44
CA THR A 33 32.35 -29.48 -46.47
C THR A 33 33.47 -28.52 -46.02
N ARG A 34 33.48 -28.20 -44.72
CA ARG A 34 34.69 -28.42 -43.91
C ARG A 34 34.34 -28.66 -42.43
N ALA A 35 34.81 -29.78 -41.89
CA ALA A 35 34.76 -30.07 -40.46
C ALA A 35 36.13 -29.81 -39.84
N ALA A 36 36.15 -29.18 -38.65
CA ALA A 36 37.34 -29.03 -37.80
C ALA A 36 36.89 -29.03 -36.34
N SER A 37 36.84 -30.21 -35.72
CA SER A 37 36.44 -30.35 -34.32
C SER A 37 37.61 -30.06 -33.38
N THR A 38 37.57 -28.93 -32.70
CA THR A 38 38.41 -28.63 -31.52
C THR A 38 37.52 -28.38 -30.30
N ARG A 39 36.63 -29.35 -30.04
CA ARG A 39 35.77 -29.36 -28.85
C ARG A 39 36.66 -29.50 -27.60
N LYS A 40 36.98 -28.39 -26.93
CA LYS A 40 37.44 -28.45 -25.54
C LYS A 40 36.40 -29.27 -24.76
N PRO A 41 36.81 -30.22 -23.89
CA PRO A 41 35.85 -30.86 -23.00
C PRO A 41 35.19 -29.76 -22.16
N PRO A 42 33.87 -29.82 -21.91
CA PRO A 42 33.29 -28.99 -20.88
C PRO A 42 34.01 -29.34 -19.57
N ASN A 43 34.57 -28.34 -18.88
CA ASN A 43 34.95 -28.56 -17.49
C ASN A 43 33.70 -29.07 -16.77
N ALA A 44 33.77 -30.27 -16.22
CA ALA A 44 32.77 -30.79 -15.31
C ALA A 44 32.86 -29.96 -14.02
N MET A 45 32.32 -28.75 -14.07
CA MET A 45 32.14 -27.87 -12.92
C MET A 45 31.05 -28.52 -12.09
N THR A 46 31.45 -29.49 -11.30
CA THR A 46 30.68 -30.14 -10.25
C THR A 46 30.18 -29.03 -9.34
N SER A 47 28.98 -28.54 -9.61
CA SER A 47 28.27 -27.64 -8.70
C SER A 47 27.82 -28.47 -7.50
N THR A 48 28.79 -28.81 -6.64
CA THR A 48 28.58 -28.86 -5.21
C THR A 48 28.08 -27.47 -4.82
N LYS A 49 26.77 -27.25 -5.00
CA LYS A 49 26.02 -26.22 -4.29
C LYS A 49 26.22 -26.56 -2.82
N ARG A 50 27.25 -25.97 -2.21
CA ARG A 50 27.29 -25.80 -0.76
C ARG A 50 25.93 -25.19 -0.44
N ALA A 51 25.10 -25.92 0.30
CA ALA A 51 23.88 -25.36 0.82
C ALA A 51 24.32 -24.21 1.73
N VAL A 52 24.18 -22.97 1.23
CA VAL A 52 24.48 -21.78 2.02
C VAL A 52 23.31 -21.67 3.00
N SER A 53 23.46 -22.36 4.13
CA SER A 53 22.54 -22.26 5.24
C SER A 53 22.46 -20.79 5.63
N MET A 54 21.28 -20.19 5.51
CA MET A 54 21.08 -18.81 5.90
C MET A 54 21.34 -18.70 7.42
N PRO A 55 22.08 -17.69 7.89
CA PRO A 55 22.15 -17.43 9.33
C PRO A 55 20.76 -17.11 9.88
N GLU A 56 20.51 -17.38 11.16
CA GLU A 56 19.24 -17.03 11.81
C GLU A 56 19.11 -15.50 11.92
N ILE A 57 18.45 -14.88 10.94
CA ILE A 57 18.18 -13.44 10.93
C ILE A 57 16.91 -13.17 11.72
N ARG A 58 17.08 -12.65 12.94
CA ARG A 58 16.01 -12.33 13.89
C ARG A 58 15.53 -10.88 13.78
N GLU A 59 16.45 -9.98 13.46
CA GLU A 59 16.18 -8.56 13.26
C GLU A 59 17.05 -7.99 12.12
N ARG A 60 16.59 -6.86 11.57
CA ARG A 60 17.26 -6.09 10.50
C ARG A 60 17.17 -4.61 10.84
N ARG A 61 18.12 -3.80 10.37
CA ARG A 61 18.10 -2.34 10.56
C ARG A 61 17.31 -1.70 9.42
N ALA A 62 16.37 -0.82 9.76
CA ALA A 62 15.58 -0.10 8.77
C ALA A 62 15.41 1.38 9.15
N LEU A 63 15.41 2.25 8.14
CA LEU A 63 14.99 3.63 8.25
C LEU A 63 13.46 3.66 8.33
N ILE A 64 12.95 3.93 9.53
CA ILE A 64 11.53 4.09 9.83
C ILE A 64 11.11 5.54 9.51
N PRO A 65 10.02 5.76 8.75
CA PRO A 65 9.67 7.09 8.28
C PRO A 65 8.74 7.82 9.26
N TYR A 66 9.29 8.40 10.31
CA TYR A 66 8.58 9.44 11.09
C TYR A 66 8.61 10.77 10.32
N PHE A 67 7.63 11.64 10.57
CA PHE A 67 7.53 12.98 9.95
C PHE A 67 8.82 13.79 10.10
N ASN A 68 9.46 14.09 8.97
CA ASN A 68 10.70 14.87 8.84
C ASN A 68 11.86 14.40 9.75
N ASP A 69 11.80 13.16 10.25
CA ASP A 69 12.71 12.58 11.24
C ASP A 69 12.83 11.07 10.99
N ALA A 70 13.28 10.69 9.79
CA ALA A 70 13.42 9.29 9.44
C ALA A 70 14.57 8.65 10.24
N ARG A 71 14.27 7.70 11.13
CA ARG A 71 15.24 7.13 12.10
C ARG A 71 15.52 5.65 11.87
N GLU A 72 16.76 5.25 12.09
CA GLU A 72 17.15 3.84 11.98
C GLU A 72 16.80 3.06 13.27
N ARG A 73 15.85 2.12 13.16
CA ARG A 73 15.38 1.25 14.25
C ARG A 73 15.62 -0.23 13.90
N PRO A 74 15.65 -1.15 14.89
CA PRO A 74 15.56 -2.58 14.62
C PRO A 74 14.13 -2.93 14.19
N VAL A 75 14.01 -3.81 13.21
CA VAL A 75 12.75 -4.42 12.76
C VAL A 75 12.91 -5.93 12.91
N TYR A 76 12.04 -6.55 13.71
CA TYR A 76 12.01 -8.00 13.86
C TYR A 76 11.39 -8.66 12.63
N VAL A 77 11.91 -9.82 12.26
CA VAL A 77 11.44 -10.60 11.10
C VAL A 77 11.20 -12.07 11.48
N GLY A 78 10.42 -12.79 10.66
CA GLY A 78 10.18 -14.22 10.81
C GLY A 78 9.67 -14.62 12.20
N ASP A 79 10.36 -15.57 12.83
CA ASP A 79 9.93 -16.14 14.12
C ASP A 79 10.27 -15.24 15.31
N ALA A 80 11.26 -14.36 15.18
CA ALA A 80 11.50 -13.32 16.18
C ALA A 80 10.38 -12.26 16.19
N ALA A 81 9.84 -11.91 15.02
CA ALA A 81 8.67 -11.03 14.92
C ALA A 81 7.42 -11.66 15.57
N ARG A 82 7.15 -12.94 15.29
CA ARG A 82 6.05 -13.70 15.92
C ARG A 82 6.23 -13.81 17.43
N ALA A 83 7.45 -14.06 17.92
CA ALA A 83 7.75 -14.08 19.35
C ALA A 83 7.56 -12.69 20.02
N LYS A 84 7.81 -11.59 19.31
CA LYS A 84 7.61 -10.22 19.82
C LYS A 84 6.14 -9.83 19.91
N ILE A 85 5.31 -10.24 18.95
CA ILE A 85 3.85 -10.08 19.00
C ILE A 85 3.30 -10.75 20.28
N ALA A 86 3.65 -12.03 20.49
CA ALA A 86 3.21 -12.77 21.68
C ALA A 86 3.77 -12.21 22.99
N ALA A 87 5.04 -11.80 23.02
CA ALA A 87 5.64 -11.18 24.21
C ALA A 87 5.00 -9.83 24.57
N ARG A 88 4.49 -9.08 23.58
CA ARG A 88 3.75 -7.82 23.80
C ARG A 88 2.25 -8.01 24.02
N LYS A 89 1.70 -9.23 23.83
CA LYS A 89 0.27 -9.56 23.92
C LYS A 89 -0.58 -8.75 22.93
N VAL A 90 -0.18 -8.78 21.66
CA VAL A 90 -0.84 -8.02 20.56
C VAL A 90 -1.32 -8.91 19.41
N GLU A 91 -1.52 -10.20 19.66
CA GLU A 91 -2.10 -11.19 18.74
C GLU A 91 -3.48 -10.78 18.22
N ASP A 92 -4.27 -10.01 18.99
CA ASP A 92 -5.57 -9.46 18.58
C ASP A 92 -5.46 -8.36 17.51
N PHE A 93 -4.27 -7.79 17.35
CA PHE A 93 -4.02 -6.63 16.48
C PHE A 93 -3.21 -6.99 15.23
N LEU A 94 -2.46 -8.10 15.24
CA LEU A 94 -1.39 -8.33 14.29
C LEU A 94 -1.01 -9.82 14.17
N ALA A 95 -1.08 -10.36 12.97
CA ALA A 95 -0.69 -11.72 12.62
C ALA A 95 0.30 -11.76 11.44
N LEU A 96 1.22 -12.73 11.47
CA LEU A 96 2.27 -12.95 10.48
C LEU A 96 2.16 -14.39 9.93
N PRO A 97 1.21 -14.67 9.02
CA PRO A 97 0.99 -16.01 8.48
C PRO A 97 2.23 -16.57 7.77
N ARG A 98 2.29 -17.90 7.70
CA ARG A 98 3.36 -18.69 7.06
C ARG A 98 2.77 -19.49 5.89
N GLU A 99 3.41 -19.49 4.74
CA GLU A 99 2.94 -20.27 3.58
C GLU A 99 3.07 -21.78 3.84
N GLU A 100 4.03 -22.17 4.67
CA GLU A 100 4.29 -23.55 5.08
C GLU A 100 3.17 -24.14 5.96
N THR A 101 2.40 -23.30 6.67
CA THR A 101 1.40 -23.76 7.67
C THR A 101 0.00 -23.19 7.46
N SER A 102 -0.20 -22.29 6.49
CA SER A 102 -1.50 -21.68 6.18
C SER A 102 -1.98 -22.14 4.80
N ASP A 103 -3.05 -22.94 4.79
CA ASP A 103 -3.76 -23.28 3.55
C ASP A 103 -4.51 -22.06 3.01
N ALA A 104 -5.05 -21.21 3.88
CA ALA A 104 -5.77 -20.00 3.47
C ALA A 104 -4.85 -18.97 2.78
N LEU A 105 -3.61 -18.81 3.25
CA LEU A 105 -2.63 -17.92 2.59
C LEU A 105 -2.23 -18.47 1.22
N ARG A 106 -2.00 -19.79 1.10
CA ARG A 106 -1.68 -20.42 -0.20
C ARG A 106 -2.84 -20.27 -1.18
N ALA A 107 -4.08 -20.47 -0.74
CA ALA A 107 -5.27 -20.25 -1.58
C ALA A 107 -5.42 -18.77 -2.01
N LEU A 108 -5.27 -17.82 -1.09
CA LEU A 108 -5.33 -16.39 -1.38
C LEU A 108 -4.23 -15.97 -2.36
N ARG A 109 -2.99 -16.44 -2.20
CA ARG A 109 -1.89 -16.14 -3.13
C ARG A 109 -2.18 -16.65 -4.54
N ALA A 110 -2.72 -17.86 -4.70
CA ALA A 110 -3.05 -18.40 -6.02
C ALA A 110 -4.10 -17.55 -6.76
N ILE A 111 -5.13 -17.08 -6.04
CA ILE A 111 -6.16 -16.18 -6.61
C ILE A 111 -5.57 -14.81 -6.96
N VAL A 112 -4.69 -14.26 -6.10
CA VAL A 112 -3.98 -13.00 -6.37
C VAL A 112 -3.05 -13.12 -7.59
N GLU A 113 -2.40 -14.27 -7.80
CA GLU A 113 -1.51 -14.52 -8.95
C GLU A 113 -2.30 -14.63 -10.26
N ASP A 114 -3.39 -15.42 -10.29
CA ASP A 114 -4.26 -15.59 -11.46
C ASP A 114 -4.93 -14.27 -11.89
N GLY A 115 -5.50 -13.52 -10.92
CA GLY A 115 -6.15 -12.24 -11.19
C GLY A 115 -5.21 -11.05 -11.43
N TRP A 116 -3.91 -11.17 -11.13
CA TRP A 116 -2.99 -10.02 -11.15
C TRP A 116 -2.99 -9.27 -12.49
N ALA A 117 -2.88 -10.00 -13.62
CA ALA A 117 -2.76 -9.40 -14.95
C ALA A 117 -4.02 -8.62 -15.40
N THR A 118 -5.16 -8.88 -14.76
CA THR A 118 -6.42 -8.16 -14.94
C THR A 118 -6.43 -6.90 -14.08
N HIS A 119 -6.35 -7.07 -12.76
CA HIS A 119 -6.58 -6.01 -11.77
C HIS A 119 -5.38 -5.05 -11.60
N GLU A 120 -4.17 -5.43 -12.04
CA GLU A 120 -3.00 -4.54 -12.11
C GLU A 120 -3.25 -3.25 -12.93
N ARG A 121 -4.18 -3.30 -13.89
CA ARG A 121 -4.55 -2.16 -14.75
C ARG A 121 -5.48 -1.18 -14.06
N GLU A 122 -6.30 -1.67 -13.13
CA GLU A 122 -7.21 -0.89 -12.30
C GLU A 122 -6.44 -0.29 -11.12
N GLY A 123 -5.54 -1.07 -10.52
CA GLY A 123 -4.60 -0.65 -9.48
C GLY A 123 -5.22 -0.47 -8.09
N CYS A 124 -6.51 -0.20 -8.01
CA CYS A 124 -7.30 -0.15 -6.78
C CYS A 124 -8.79 -0.29 -7.08
N GLY A 125 -9.59 -0.72 -6.10
CA GLY A 125 -11.02 -0.88 -6.30
C GLY A 125 -11.85 -1.20 -5.06
N HIS A 126 -13.16 -1.30 -5.28
CA HIS A 126 -14.18 -1.76 -4.33
C HIS A 126 -14.24 -3.29 -4.35
N ALA A 127 -14.61 -3.92 -3.24
CA ALA A 127 -14.51 -5.37 -3.06
C ALA A 127 -15.30 -6.20 -4.07
N ARG A 128 -16.43 -5.68 -4.58
CA ARG A 128 -17.23 -6.37 -5.62
C ARG A 128 -16.56 -6.45 -6.99
N GLN A 129 -15.43 -5.77 -7.21
CA GLN A 129 -14.68 -5.84 -8.46
C GLN A 129 -13.73 -7.05 -8.51
N TRP A 130 -13.41 -7.64 -7.36
CA TRP A 130 -12.58 -8.86 -7.26
C TRP A 130 -13.02 -9.69 -6.03
N PRO A 131 -14.26 -10.21 -5.99
CA PRO A 131 -14.83 -10.81 -4.78
C PRO A 131 -14.09 -12.05 -4.27
N GLU A 132 -13.39 -12.77 -5.14
CA GLU A 132 -12.66 -14.01 -4.84
C GLU A 132 -11.53 -13.78 -3.83
N ILE A 133 -10.76 -12.69 -3.96
CA ILE A 133 -9.72 -12.35 -2.97
C ILE A 133 -10.33 -11.97 -1.62
N PHE A 134 -11.53 -11.38 -1.59
CA PHE A 134 -12.19 -11.05 -0.33
C PHE A 134 -12.73 -12.30 0.38
N VAL A 135 -13.22 -13.30 -0.36
CA VAL A 135 -13.59 -14.61 0.21
C VAL A 135 -12.37 -15.32 0.78
N ALA A 136 -11.27 -15.41 0.01
CA ALA A 136 -10.05 -16.11 0.45
C ALA A 136 -9.33 -15.39 1.61
N ALA A 137 -9.27 -14.05 1.60
CA ALA A 137 -8.70 -13.28 2.71
C ALA A 137 -9.61 -13.30 3.95
N SER A 138 -10.93 -13.42 3.80
CA SER A 138 -11.84 -13.66 4.94
C SER A 138 -11.58 -15.03 5.58
N ALA A 139 -11.28 -16.07 4.79
CA ALA A 139 -10.87 -17.36 5.33
C ALA A 139 -9.54 -17.26 6.09
N LEU A 140 -8.56 -16.52 5.54
CA LEU A 140 -7.28 -16.25 6.21
C LEU A 140 -7.46 -15.45 7.51
N ILE A 141 -8.38 -14.48 7.58
CA ILE A 141 -8.71 -13.76 8.82
C ILE A 141 -9.28 -14.72 9.88
N ARG A 142 -10.16 -15.67 9.51
CA ARG A 142 -10.65 -16.71 10.46
C ARG A 142 -9.54 -17.64 10.93
N GLU A 143 -8.58 -17.97 10.08
CA GLU A 143 -7.45 -18.84 10.38
C GLU A 143 -6.44 -18.16 11.33
N GLN A 144 -6.16 -16.87 11.13
CA GLN A 144 -5.11 -16.13 11.83
C GLN A 144 -5.61 -15.35 13.06
N PHE A 145 -6.90 -15.03 13.14
CA PHE A 145 -7.54 -14.41 14.31
C PHE A 145 -8.70 -15.28 14.86
N PRO A 146 -8.44 -16.56 15.25
CA PRO A 146 -9.49 -17.46 15.73
C PRO A 146 -10.20 -16.96 17.00
N GLN A 147 -9.55 -16.09 17.77
CA GLN A 147 -10.12 -15.47 18.97
C GLN A 147 -11.24 -14.48 18.67
N PHE A 148 -11.38 -13.95 17.44
CA PHE A 148 -12.58 -13.18 17.07
C PHE A 148 -13.86 -14.04 17.09
N GLY A 149 -13.73 -15.37 17.11
CA GLY A 149 -14.80 -16.32 17.35
C GLY A 149 -15.68 -16.58 16.12
N VAL A 150 -16.36 -17.73 16.12
CA VAL A 150 -17.19 -18.19 14.98
C VAL A 150 -18.36 -17.24 14.65
N ALA A 151 -18.85 -16.50 15.65
CA ALA A 151 -19.92 -15.52 15.55
C ALA A 151 -19.45 -14.15 14.98
N SER A 152 -18.15 -13.95 14.75
CA SER A 152 -17.68 -12.76 14.04
C SER A 152 -18.08 -12.79 12.57
N GLU A 153 -18.45 -11.63 12.06
CA GLU A 153 -18.76 -11.37 10.66
C GLU A 153 -17.61 -10.56 10.05
N ILE A 154 -17.00 -11.08 8.99
CA ILE A 154 -15.90 -10.40 8.30
C ILE A 154 -16.51 -9.73 7.09
N LEU A 155 -16.68 -8.42 7.18
CA LEU A 155 -17.26 -7.61 6.12
C LEU A 155 -16.13 -7.04 5.24
N PRO A 156 -16.24 -7.14 3.90
CA PRO A 156 -15.27 -6.54 3.01
C PRO A 156 -15.36 -5.01 3.06
N GLY A 157 -14.21 -4.34 2.93
CA GLY A 157 -14.10 -2.89 2.95
C GLY A 157 -14.21 -2.26 4.33
N THR A 158 -13.97 -0.95 4.40
CA THR A 158 -14.11 -0.16 5.64
C THR A 158 -15.56 0.32 5.87
N GLY A 159 -16.40 0.31 4.84
CA GLY A 159 -17.79 0.81 4.91
C GLY A 159 -17.94 2.33 4.84
N TRP A 160 -16.88 3.08 4.52
CA TRP A 160 -16.86 4.55 4.56
C TRP A 160 -17.55 5.22 3.36
N GLY A 161 -17.54 4.58 2.19
CA GLY A 161 -17.97 5.15 0.91
C GLY A 161 -19.00 4.31 0.17
N THR A 162 -19.55 4.86 -0.91
CA THR A 162 -20.33 4.08 -1.88
C THR A 162 -19.41 3.23 -2.76
N GLU A 163 -19.98 2.22 -3.43
CA GLU A 163 -19.28 1.28 -4.33
C GLU A 163 -18.46 1.95 -5.46
N SER A 164 -18.75 3.23 -5.73
CA SER A 164 -18.09 4.08 -6.72
C SER A 164 -16.88 4.87 -6.19
N GLU A 165 -16.67 4.88 -4.87
CA GLU A 165 -15.70 5.74 -4.18
C GLU A 165 -14.82 4.97 -3.18
N ALA A 166 -15.33 3.87 -2.61
CA ALA A 166 -14.60 3.02 -1.68
C ALA A 166 -13.39 2.34 -2.34
N ILE A 167 -12.26 2.34 -1.64
CA ILE A 167 -11.06 1.55 -1.98
C ILE A 167 -10.88 0.50 -0.89
N ASP A 168 -11.37 -0.70 -1.18
CA ASP A 168 -11.27 -1.87 -0.31
C ASP A 168 -10.03 -2.71 -0.65
N TRP A 169 -9.47 -2.56 -1.86
CA TRP A 169 -8.19 -3.14 -2.23
C TRP A 169 -7.32 -2.18 -3.04
N VAL A 170 -5.99 -2.27 -2.87
CA VAL A 170 -5.01 -1.46 -3.60
C VAL A 170 -3.73 -2.25 -3.91
N ILE A 171 -3.26 -2.15 -5.13
CA ILE A 171 -1.95 -2.63 -5.60
C ILE A 171 -0.95 -1.47 -5.52
N ARG A 172 0.12 -1.65 -4.73
CA ARG A 172 1.18 -0.66 -4.53
C ARG A 172 2.46 -1.09 -5.25
N ARG A 173 3.17 -0.13 -5.87
CA ARG A 173 4.48 -0.29 -6.53
C ARG A 173 5.38 0.94 -6.26
N PRO A 174 6.73 0.83 -6.31
CA PRO A 174 7.59 1.87 -5.73
C PRO A 174 8.03 3.00 -6.68
N GLU A 175 8.16 2.76 -7.99
CA GLU A 175 8.89 3.70 -8.85
C GLU A 175 8.02 4.71 -9.62
N LYS A 176 6.88 4.29 -10.21
CA LYS A 176 6.13 5.10 -11.21
C LYS A 176 4.61 4.93 -11.16
N HIS A 177 4.08 4.61 -9.98
CA HIS A 177 2.64 4.51 -9.73
C HIS A 177 2.26 5.49 -8.63
N ILE A 178 1.46 6.49 -9.01
CA ILE A 178 0.74 7.34 -8.05
C ILE A 178 -0.06 6.40 -7.15
N ILE A 179 0.26 6.41 -5.86
CA ILE A 179 -0.55 5.73 -4.86
C ILE A 179 -1.90 6.47 -4.82
N ALA A 180 -3.02 5.75 -4.83
CA ALA A 180 -4.35 6.37 -4.89
C ALA A 180 -4.64 7.33 -3.70
N SER A 181 -3.89 7.22 -2.60
CA SER A 181 -3.82 8.21 -1.52
C SER A 181 -3.19 9.51 -2.04
N LYS A 182 -4.00 10.56 -2.24
CA LYS A 182 -3.58 11.82 -2.87
C LYS A 182 -2.64 12.72 -2.00
N ILE A 183 -2.13 12.26 -0.86
CA ILE A 183 -1.03 12.92 -0.11
C ILE A 183 -0.02 11.87 0.38
N HIS A 184 1.23 12.31 0.56
CA HIS A 184 2.44 11.61 1.02
C HIS A 184 2.38 10.82 2.34
N PHE A 185 1.24 10.74 3.03
CA PHE A 185 1.13 9.94 4.27
C PHE A 185 1.49 8.47 4.08
N ALA A 186 1.27 7.92 2.88
CA ALA A 186 1.72 6.58 2.52
C ALA A 186 3.25 6.37 2.56
N THR A 187 4.05 7.44 2.63
CA THR A 187 5.51 7.37 2.85
C THR A 187 5.90 7.37 4.33
N ARG A 188 5.02 7.84 5.23
CA ARG A 188 5.24 8.00 6.68
C ARG A 188 4.58 6.89 7.50
N LEU A 189 4.90 6.81 8.79
CA LEU A 189 4.12 6.01 9.75
C LEU A 189 2.74 6.64 9.96
N HIS A 190 1.68 5.86 9.78
CA HIS A 190 0.31 6.34 9.87
C HIS A 190 -0.69 5.25 10.29
N ARG A 191 -1.96 5.63 10.46
CA ARG A 191 -3.10 4.72 10.72
C ARG A 191 -4.27 5.13 9.85
N ASP A 192 -4.98 4.18 9.25
CA ASP A 192 -5.99 4.47 8.22
C ASP A 192 -7.06 5.52 8.57
N PRO A 193 -7.72 5.53 9.77
CA PRO A 193 -8.74 6.53 10.10
C PRO A 193 -8.15 7.94 10.27
N ASP A 194 -6.84 8.00 10.51
CA ASP A 194 -6.10 9.22 10.80
C ASP A 194 -5.28 9.70 9.57
N SER A 195 -5.25 8.93 8.46
CA SER A 195 -4.27 9.10 7.37
C SER A 195 -4.83 9.21 5.96
N TRP A 196 -6.13 8.96 5.75
CA TRP A 196 -6.73 9.06 4.41
C TRP A 196 -7.11 10.52 4.15
N THR A 197 -6.23 11.18 3.39
CA THR A 197 -5.84 12.58 3.61
C THR A 197 -5.97 13.44 2.37
N ASN A 198 -6.26 14.72 2.62
CA ASN A 198 -6.88 15.71 1.72
C ASN A 198 -8.43 15.59 1.66
N PRO A 199 -9.17 16.62 2.08
CA PRO A 199 -10.58 16.81 1.77
C PRO A 199 -10.94 16.67 0.28
N ALA A 200 -10.03 16.99 -0.64
CA ALA A 200 -10.15 16.77 -2.09
C ALA A 200 -9.96 15.29 -2.52
N THR A 201 -10.03 14.32 -1.60
CA THR A 201 -10.14 12.89 -1.93
C THR A 201 -11.55 12.36 -1.67
N THR A 202 -11.96 11.41 -2.51
CA THR A 202 -13.12 10.54 -2.28
C THR A 202 -12.82 9.39 -1.29
N GLN A 203 -11.64 9.40 -0.66
CA GLN A 203 -11.16 8.35 0.26
C GLN A 203 -11.23 8.79 1.72
N ARG A 204 -11.54 10.05 2.04
CA ARG A 204 -11.72 10.48 3.42
C ARG A 204 -12.89 9.73 4.10
N PRO A 205 -12.86 9.53 5.43
CA PRO A 205 -14.06 9.16 6.17
C PRO A 205 -15.17 10.20 5.88
N ARG A 206 -16.39 9.74 5.58
CA ARG A 206 -17.53 10.65 5.40
C ARG A 206 -18.02 11.22 6.72
N ASP A 207 -18.75 12.32 6.67
CA ASP A 207 -19.45 12.86 7.82
C ASP A 207 -20.46 11.79 8.32
N GLY A 208 -20.42 11.45 9.62
CA GLY A 208 -21.17 10.29 10.15
C GLY A 208 -20.59 8.91 9.77
N TRP A 209 -19.31 8.83 9.39
CA TRP A 209 -18.65 7.52 9.17
C TRP A 209 -18.74 6.56 10.37
N PRO A 210 -18.76 6.97 11.66
CA PRO A 210 -18.88 6.01 12.76
C PRO A 210 -20.19 5.22 12.69
N GLU A 211 -21.29 5.87 12.31
CA GLU A 211 -22.61 5.26 12.15
C GLU A 211 -22.66 4.32 10.93
N LEU A 212 -22.04 4.73 9.82
CA LEU A 212 -21.98 3.94 8.58
C LEU A 212 -21.07 2.70 8.70
N SER A 213 -19.94 2.88 9.37
CA SER A 213 -18.84 1.89 9.45
C SER A 213 -19.02 0.96 10.63
N MET A 214 -19.57 1.47 11.73
CA MET A 214 -19.73 0.77 13.01
C MET A 214 -21.17 0.87 13.55
N PRO A 215 -22.19 0.40 12.80
CA PRO A 215 -23.57 0.36 13.30
C PRO A 215 -23.67 -0.48 14.58
N ASP A 216 -24.60 -0.14 15.47
CA ASP A 216 -24.82 -0.84 16.75
C ASP A 216 -23.55 -0.96 17.65
N ARG A 217 -22.63 0.02 17.58
CA ARG A 217 -21.36 0.08 18.37
C ARG A 217 -21.49 0.01 19.90
N SER A 218 -22.71 0.03 20.44
CA SER A 218 -22.97 -0.25 21.86
C SER A 218 -22.86 -1.75 22.18
N ARG A 219 -23.17 -2.62 21.20
CA ARG A 219 -23.13 -4.09 21.24
C ARG A 219 -21.93 -4.67 20.51
N TYR A 220 -21.62 -4.16 19.31
CA TYR A 220 -20.58 -4.74 18.47
C TYR A 220 -19.25 -3.99 18.61
N GLN A 221 -18.18 -4.79 18.61
CA GLN A 221 -16.84 -4.34 18.29
C GLN A 221 -16.62 -4.36 16.78
N TYR A 222 -15.84 -3.39 16.29
CA TYR A 222 -15.25 -3.43 14.95
C TYR A 222 -13.72 -3.41 15.04
N ARG A 223 -13.07 -4.30 14.29
CA ARG A 223 -11.61 -4.37 14.08
C ARG A 223 -11.32 -4.18 12.60
N PHE A 224 -10.40 -3.30 12.23
CA PHE A 224 -10.22 -2.89 10.84
C PHE A 224 -8.97 -3.52 10.25
N ILE A 225 -9.11 -4.77 9.82
CA ILE A 225 -8.00 -5.62 9.43
C ILE A 225 -7.60 -5.34 7.97
N ASN A 226 -6.39 -4.80 7.79
CA ASN A 226 -5.71 -4.81 6.49
C ASN A 226 -4.93 -6.12 6.33
N VAL A 227 -5.17 -6.81 5.22
CA VAL A 227 -4.42 -7.99 4.77
C VAL A 227 -3.45 -7.53 3.68
N HIS A 228 -2.16 -7.46 4.00
CA HIS A 228 -1.11 -7.02 3.08
C HIS A 228 -0.26 -8.21 2.63
N LEU A 229 -0.19 -8.42 1.31
CA LEU A 229 0.65 -9.42 0.67
C LEU A 229 1.65 -8.74 -0.25
N THR A 230 2.95 -8.95 0.01
CA THR A 230 3.98 -8.71 -0.99
C THR A 230 3.89 -9.79 -2.07
N THR A 231 3.87 -9.37 -3.34
CA THR A 231 3.76 -10.21 -4.54
C THR A 231 5.00 -10.15 -5.44
N SER A 232 5.86 -9.14 -5.26
CA SER A 232 7.25 -9.22 -5.74
C SER A 232 8.00 -10.33 -5.00
N ALA A 233 9.04 -10.89 -5.63
CA ALA A 233 9.89 -11.90 -4.99
C ALA A 233 10.38 -11.43 -3.62
N LEU A 234 10.26 -12.31 -2.62
CA LEU A 234 10.79 -12.10 -1.28
C LEU A 234 12.30 -12.36 -1.25
N ASP A 235 12.96 -11.82 -0.24
CA ASP A 235 14.32 -12.18 0.16
C ASP A 235 14.31 -13.42 1.07
N PRO A 236 15.48 -14.04 1.34
CA PRO A 236 15.57 -15.24 2.18
C PRO A 236 14.99 -15.13 3.61
N THR A 237 14.70 -13.92 4.11
CA THR A 237 14.02 -13.72 5.41
C THR A 237 12.49 -13.67 5.31
N GLY A 238 11.94 -13.87 4.11
CA GLY A 238 10.51 -13.76 3.83
C GLY A 238 10.02 -12.32 3.65
N ASN A 239 10.89 -11.35 3.33
CA ASN A 239 10.56 -9.92 3.28
C ASN A 239 10.82 -9.29 1.89
N ALA A 240 10.34 -8.06 1.66
CA ALA A 240 10.63 -7.33 0.42
C ALA A 240 12.10 -6.81 0.39
N TRP A 241 12.79 -6.93 -0.75
CA TRP A 241 14.23 -6.66 -0.91
C TRP A 241 14.71 -5.20 -0.70
N GLN A 242 13.82 -4.21 -0.59
CA GLN A 242 14.18 -2.79 -0.39
C GLN A 242 13.31 -2.11 0.67
N SER A 243 12.00 -2.07 0.42
CA SER A 243 11.06 -1.24 1.17
C SER A 243 10.00 -2.10 1.84
N PRO A 244 10.27 -2.68 3.03
CA PRO A 244 9.27 -3.45 3.77
C PRO A 244 8.04 -2.61 4.11
N LEU A 245 6.89 -3.25 4.26
CA LEU A 245 5.84 -2.69 5.12
C LEU A 245 6.26 -3.01 6.57
N VAL A 246 6.45 -1.98 7.38
CA VAL A 246 6.64 -2.13 8.82
C VAL A 246 5.34 -1.82 9.55
N VAL A 247 5.07 -2.59 10.60
CA VAL A 247 3.98 -2.33 11.54
C VAL A 247 4.61 -2.17 12.93
N MET A 248 4.28 -1.09 13.61
CA MET A 248 4.68 -0.82 14.99
C MET A 248 3.75 -1.57 15.94
N LEU A 249 4.31 -2.27 16.92
CA LEU A 249 3.52 -3.01 17.90
C LEU A 249 2.73 -2.04 18.80
N PRO A 250 1.43 -2.30 19.06
CA PRO A 250 0.64 -1.52 20.01
C PRO A 250 1.27 -1.46 21.41
N ARG A 251 1.20 -0.30 22.05
CA ARG A 251 1.75 -0.07 23.39
C ARG A 251 0.89 -0.71 24.46
N ASP A 252 1.50 -1.25 25.51
CA ASP A 252 0.81 -1.81 26.67
C ASP A 252 -0.29 -2.84 26.31
N GLY A 253 -0.07 -3.67 25.28
CA GLY A 253 -1.06 -4.63 24.77
C GLY A 253 -2.22 -3.98 24.01
N GLY A 254 -2.04 -2.76 23.51
CA GLY A 254 -3.08 -1.88 23.00
C GLY A 254 -3.70 -0.97 24.07
N ALA A 255 -3.51 -1.21 25.37
CA ALA A 255 -4.21 -0.46 26.42
C ALA A 255 -3.79 1.02 26.54
N ARG A 256 -2.80 1.48 25.75
CA ARG A 256 -2.34 2.87 25.70
C ARG A 256 -1.94 3.27 24.27
N GLU A 257 -2.17 4.52 23.93
CA GLU A 257 -1.63 5.14 22.72
C GLU A 257 -0.11 5.34 22.79
N TRP A 258 0.53 5.33 21.62
CA TRP A 258 1.86 5.90 21.44
C TRP A 258 1.80 7.44 21.53
N ALA A 259 2.91 8.10 21.85
CA ALA A 259 2.94 9.56 21.84
C ALA A 259 2.92 10.06 20.39
N PHE A 260 1.97 10.93 20.05
CA PHE A 260 1.88 11.64 18.77
C PHE A 260 1.55 13.13 18.96
N VAL A 261 1.75 13.91 17.91
CA VAL A 261 1.40 15.33 17.85
C VAL A 261 0.32 15.52 16.78
N LYS A 262 -0.83 16.12 17.15
CA LYS A 262 -1.83 16.59 16.16
C LYS A 262 -1.23 17.77 15.39
N ARG A 263 -1.24 17.71 14.06
CA ARG A 263 -0.71 18.74 13.15
C ARG A 263 -1.76 19.12 12.11
N LYS A 264 -1.78 20.40 11.71
CA LYS A 264 -2.52 20.88 10.54
C LYS A 264 -1.69 20.73 9.26
N LEU A 265 -2.36 20.84 8.11
CA LEU A 265 -1.73 20.71 6.79
C LEU A 265 -0.91 21.96 6.39
N GLU A 266 0.28 22.11 6.97
CA GLU A 266 1.27 23.15 6.61
C GLU A 266 1.97 22.87 5.25
N MET A 267 1.18 22.55 4.22
CA MET A 267 1.69 22.21 2.89
C MET A 267 1.90 23.45 2.02
N THR A 268 3.12 23.99 2.02
CA THR A 268 3.52 25.02 1.05
C THR A 268 3.65 24.43 -0.35
N SER A 269 3.50 25.30 -1.36
CA SER A 269 3.69 24.94 -2.77
C SER A 269 5.06 24.32 -3.04
N GLU A 270 6.08 24.80 -2.34
CA GLU A 270 7.47 24.37 -2.47
C GLU A 270 7.68 22.99 -1.81
N GLY A 271 7.16 22.79 -0.60
CA GLY A 271 7.25 21.49 0.08
C GLY A 271 6.55 20.37 -0.68
N ALA A 272 5.40 20.66 -1.29
CA ALA A 272 4.67 19.72 -2.16
C ALA A 272 5.39 19.40 -3.48
N LYS A 273 6.31 20.25 -3.97
CA LYS A 273 7.20 19.92 -5.10
C LYS A 273 8.34 19.00 -4.64
N ASP A 274 9.03 19.37 -3.58
CA ASP A 274 10.21 18.65 -3.06
C ASP A 274 9.88 17.21 -2.63
N GLU A 275 8.73 16.99 -1.97
CA GLU A 275 8.31 15.62 -1.60
C GLU A 275 7.95 14.73 -2.82
N ASN A 276 7.68 15.30 -4.00
CA ASN A 276 7.21 14.57 -5.19
C ASN A 276 8.27 14.33 -6.30
N ASN A 277 9.36 15.10 -6.36
CA ASN A 277 10.24 15.17 -7.55
C ASN A 277 9.48 15.51 -8.87
N PHE A 278 8.48 16.39 -8.80
CA PHE A 278 7.74 16.86 -9.99
C PHE A 278 8.47 18.01 -10.71
N ASP A 279 8.49 17.96 -12.06
CA ASP A 279 8.91 19.08 -12.93
C ASP A 279 7.98 20.29 -12.73
N ASP A 280 8.51 21.51 -12.81
CA ASP A 280 7.86 22.80 -12.51
C ASP A 280 6.57 23.11 -13.30
N LYS A 281 6.20 22.24 -14.23
CA LYS A 281 5.05 22.36 -15.15
C LYS A 281 3.81 21.62 -14.64
N LEU A 282 3.86 21.07 -13.43
CA LEU A 282 2.82 20.23 -12.83
C LEU A 282 2.08 20.99 -11.72
N ASN A 283 0.74 20.92 -11.76
CA ASN A 283 -0.08 21.47 -10.69
C ASN A 283 -0.15 20.47 -9.54
N ILE A 284 0.73 20.65 -8.56
CA ILE A 284 0.79 19.95 -7.27
C ILE A 284 -0.55 19.89 -6.50
N PHE A 285 -1.57 20.68 -6.86
CA PHE A 285 -2.92 20.63 -6.27
C PHE A 285 -4.00 20.04 -7.19
N ASP A 286 -3.69 19.71 -8.47
CA ASP A 286 -4.58 18.94 -9.36
C ASP A 286 -4.02 17.53 -9.63
N PRO A 287 -4.59 16.48 -8.98
CA PRO A 287 -4.22 15.08 -9.18
C PRO A 287 -4.28 14.57 -10.62
N LYS A 288 -4.98 15.25 -11.53
CA LYS A 288 -5.01 14.90 -12.96
C LYS A 288 -3.68 15.21 -13.66
N THR A 289 -2.95 16.24 -13.20
CA THR A 289 -1.67 16.63 -13.81
C THR A 289 -0.52 15.72 -13.43
N TRP A 290 -0.55 15.13 -12.23
CA TRP A 290 0.54 14.32 -11.65
C TRP A 290 0.91 13.08 -12.50
N ILE A 291 0.05 12.68 -13.44
CA ILE A 291 0.30 11.63 -14.41
C ILE A 291 1.24 12.14 -15.51
N ILE A 292 2.55 12.25 -15.21
CA ILE A 292 3.58 12.53 -16.22
C ILE A 292 3.44 11.54 -17.38
N GLY A 293 3.40 12.06 -18.61
CA GLY A 293 3.06 11.32 -19.83
C GLY A 293 4.06 10.22 -20.21
N GLY A 294 3.99 9.07 -19.54
CA GLY A 294 4.87 7.93 -19.79
C GLY A 294 4.37 6.56 -19.30
N ASN A 295 3.38 6.48 -18.41
CA ASN A 295 2.86 5.19 -17.94
C ASN A 295 1.66 4.72 -18.81
N ARG A 296 1.74 3.50 -19.34
CA ARG A 296 0.74 2.91 -20.25
C ARG A 296 -0.49 2.35 -19.52
N LEU A 297 -0.40 2.16 -18.21
CA LEU A 297 -1.41 1.48 -17.38
C LEU A 297 -2.50 2.43 -16.86
N THR A 298 -2.14 3.61 -16.35
CA THR A 298 -3.10 4.57 -15.77
C THR A 298 -4.03 5.23 -16.79
N ARG A 299 -3.75 5.12 -18.10
CA ARG A 299 -4.62 5.67 -19.15
C ARG A 299 -6.06 5.15 -19.04
N GLY A 300 -6.26 3.86 -18.76
CA GLY A 300 -7.59 3.24 -18.73
C GLY A 300 -8.52 3.81 -17.65
N ALA A 301 -7.99 3.99 -16.43
CA ALA A 301 -8.74 4.47 -15.28
C ALA A 301 -9.30 5.90 -15.46
N TYR A 302 -8.59 6.76 -16.22
CA TYR A 302 -8.95 8.16 -16.40
C TYR A 302 -9.39 8.52 -17.84
N THR A 303 -9.55 7.55 -18.75
CA THR A 303 -10.08 7.79 -20.11
C THR A 303 -11.58 8.08 -20.20
N LYS A 304 -12.32 8.05 -19.08
CA LYS A 304 -13.67 8.66 -19.06
C LYS A 304 -13.51 10.16 -18.86
N GLU A 305 -14.01 10.95 -19.82
CA GLU A 305 -14.24 12.38 -19.64
C GLU A 305 -15.23 12.56 -18.47
N SER A 306 -14.70 12.79 -17.27
CA SER A 306 -15.50 13.22 -16.15
C SER A 306 -16.10 14.57 -16.50
N LYS A 307 -17.44 14.66 -16.59
CA LYS A 307 -18.12 15.95 -16.46
C LYS A 307 -17.53 16.64 -15.23
N VAL A 308 -17.15 17.91 -15.38
CA VAL A 308 -16.66 18.71 -14.26
C VAL A 308 -17.76 18.70 -13.19
N LYS A 309 -17.46 18.11 -12.02
CA LYS A 309 -18.08 18.59 -10.79
C LYS A 309 -17.47 19.98 -10.59
N ASP A 310 -18.30 21.00 -10.54
CA ASP A 310 -17.89 22.25 -9.91
C ASP A 310 -17.68 21.94 -8.43
N ASP A 311 -16.42 21.82 -8.02
CA ASP A 311 -16.07 21.96 -6.61
C ASP A 311 -16.28 23.45 -6.28
N THR A 312 -17.48 23.77 -5.78
CA THR A 312 -17.92 25.14 -5.44
C THR A 312 -17.21 25.73 -4.23
N ASP A 313 -16.28 25.00 -3.61
CA ASP A 313 -15.56 25.39 -2.42
C ASP A 313 -14.53 26.48 -2.76
N THR A 314 -14.76 27.70 -2.28
CA THR A 314 -13.90 28.86 -2.49
C THR A 314 -12.50 28.62 -1.88
N ARG A 315 -11.51 28.31 -2.72
CA ARG A 315 -10.10 28.22 -2.30
C ARG A 315 -9.57 29.61 -1.92
N GLY A 316 -8.79 29.65 -0.83
CA GLY A 316 -8.15 30.84 -0.30
C GLY A 316 -6.92 31.27 -1.09
N ALA A 317 -6.27 32.36 -0.65
CA ALA A 317 -5.05 32.87 -1.26
C ALA A 317 -3.81 31.96 -1.07
N ASP A 318 -3.91 31.04 -0.12
CA ASP A 318 -3.00 29.89 0.11
C ASP A 318 -3.27 28.71 -0.84
N GLY A 319 -4.34 28.78 -1.65
CA GLY A 319 -4.81 27.69 -2.50
C GLY A 319 -5.69 26.65 -1.80
N MET A 320 -5.93 26.77 -0.48
CA MET A 320 -6.63 25.76 0.32
C MET A 320 -8.12 26.09 0.53
N THR A 321 -8.97 25.07 0.69
CA THR A 321 -10.33 25.23 1.23
C THR A 321 -10.30 25.34 2.77
N ASP A 322 -11.39 25.77 3.40
CA ASP A 322 -11.46 25.80 4.87
C ASP A 322 -11.36 24.39 5.47
N ALA A 323 -11.96 23.39 4.81
CA ALA A 323 -11.79 21.99 5.19
C ALA A 323 -10.33 21.51 5.09
N GLU A 324 -9.52 22.05 4.16
CA GLU A 324 -8.09 21.75 4.05
C GLU A 324 -7.27 22.45 5.15
N ARG A 325 -7.68 23.67 5.57
CA ARG A 325 -7.09 24.41 6.71
C ARG A 325 -7.44 23.82 8.09
N ASP A 326 -8.62 23.22 8.23
CA ASP A 326 -9.08 22.60 9.48
C ASP A 326 -8.81 21.10 9.58
N PHE A 327 -8.26 20.49 8.53
CA PHE A 327 -7.81 19.11 8.57
C PHE A 327 -6.58 18.93 9.48
N GLU A 328 -6.75 18.16 10.56
CA GLU A 328 -5.66 17.70 11.43
C GLU A 328 -5.35 16.22 11.22
N PHE A 329 -4.08 15.86 11.39
CA PHE A 329 -3.56 14.49 11.38
C PHE A 329 -2.57 14.28 12.53
N PRO A 330 -2.44 13.06 13.07
CA PRO A 330 -1.49 12.75 14.13
C PRO A 330 -0.16 12.24 13.53
N GLU A 331 0.96 12.83 13.93
CA GLU A 331 2.30 12.33 13.61
C GLU A 331 2.95 11.71 14.85
N VAL A 332 3.31 10.42 14.78
CA VAL A 332 3.87 9.68 15.90
C VAL A 332 5.30 10.15 16.23
N VAL A 333 5.55 10.43 17.51
CA VAL A 333 6.86 10.80 18.04
C VAL A 333 7.71 9.54 18.15
N SER A 334 8.99 9.59 17.74
CA SER A 334 9.89 8.45 17.93
C SER A 334 10.25 8.26 19.39
N GLN A 335 10.00 7.06 19.93
CA GLN A 335 10.30 6.66 21.30
C GLN A 335 11.10 5.35 21.29
N ASP A 336 11.94 5.12 22.30
CA ASP A 336 12.90 3.99 22.29
C ASP A 336 12.28 2.66 22.73
N ASP A 337 11.07 2.68 23.32
CA ASP A 337 10.25 1.51 23.65
C ASP A 337 9.41 0.98 22.46
N GLN A 338 9.45 1.67 21.31
CA GLN A 338 8.75 1.30 20.07
C GLN A 338 9.45 0.14 19.34
N GLU A 339 8.68 -0.89 19.02
CA GLU A 339 9.16 -2.09 18.32
C GLU A 339 8.39 -2.30 17.02
N PHE A 340 9.11 -2.72 15.98
CA PHE A 340 8.59 -2.87 14.63
C PHE A 340 8.75 -4.31 14.14
N VAL A 341 7.77 -4.78 13.36
CA VAL A 341 7.86 -6.06 12.65
C VAL A 341 7.69 -5.88 11.15
N SER A 342 8.18 -6.86 10.37
CA SER A 342 7.85 -7.01 8.95
C SER A 342 7.78 -8.49 8.54
N ASN A 343 6.93 -8.78 7.56
CA ASN A 343 6.84 -10.07 6.87
C ASN A 343 6.22 -9.87 5.47
N GLY A 344 6.50 -10.78 4.53
CA GLY A 344 5.95 -10.76 3.17
C GLY A 344 4.45 -11.03 3.08
N ALA A 345 3.84 -11.55 4.14
CA ALA A 345 2.41 -11.60 4.37
C ALA A 345 2.12 -11.13 5.81
N ILE A 346 1.34 -10.08 5.97
CA ILE A 346 1.10 -9.42 7.27
C ILE A 346 -0.33 -8.93 7.34
N MET A 347 -0.98 -9.17 8.48
CA MET A 347 -2.38 -8.85 8.70
C MET A 347 -2.48 -8.06 9.99
N PHE A 348 -3.09 -6.88 9.95
CA PHE A 348 -3.04 -5.97 11.09
C PHE A 348 -4.27 -5.07 11.17
N ASP A 349 -4.66 -4.72 12.38
CA ASP A 349 -5.69 -3.71 12.64
C ASP A 349 -5.11 -2.34 12.28
N SER A 350 -5.36 -1.84 11.06
CA SER A 350 -4.73 -0.64 10.52
C SER A 350 -5.22 0.66 11.17
N PHE A 351 -6.25 0.54 12.00
CA PHE A 351 -6.78 1.62 12.80
C PHE A 351 -6.04 1.72 14.14
N ASP A 352 -5.62 0.60 14.74
CA ASP A 352 -4.89 0.59 16.02
C ASP A 352 -3.36 0.39 15.89
N CYS A 353 -2.88 -0.05 14.73
CA CYS A 353 -1.45 -0.23 14.44
C CYS A 353 -0.89 0.87 13.51
N TRP A 354 0.11 1.59 13.99
CA TRP A 354 0.90 2.50 13.14
C TRP A 354 1.74 1.69 12.15
N HIS A 355 1.67 2.05 10.86
CA HIS A 355 2.33 1.30 9.79
C HIS A 355 2.84 2.22 8.68
N GLY A 356 3.83 1.76 7.90
CA GLY A 356 4.45 2.58 6.86
C GLY A 356 5.50 1.86 6.02
N ALA A 357 5.95 2.48 4.93
CA ALA A 357 6.97 1.93 4.05
C ALA A 357 8.39 2.33 4.50
N ALA A 358 8.99 1.54 5.38
CA ALA A 358 10.39 1.71 5.77
C ALA A 358 11.35 1.31 4.64
N LYS A 359 12.64 1.56 4.83
CA LYS A 359 13.73 1.22 3.90
C LYS A 359 14.86 0.50 4.62
N TRP A 360 15.29 -0.67 4.14
CA TRP A 360 16.41 -1.40 4.75
C TRP A 360 17.71 -0.58 4.74
N GLN A 361 18.41 -0.57 5.87
CA GLN A 361 19.72 0.03 6.07
C GLN A 361 20.73 -1.09 6.34
N GLU A 362 21.22 -1.70 5.28
CA GLU A 362 22.04 -2.91 5.32
C GLU A 362 23.42 -2.67 4.72
N ASP A 363 24.45 -3.23 5.36
CA ASP A 363 25.79 -3.20 4.81
C ASP A 363 25.94 -4.11 3.58
N LYS A 364 27.03 -3.88 2.83
CA LYS A 364 27.29 -4.58 1.56
C LYS A 364 27.56 -6.08 1.74
N ALA A 365 28.07 -6.52 2.90
CA ALA A 365 28.30 -7.92 3.23
C ALA A 365 26.99 -8.64 3.60
N PHE A 366 26.13 -8.04 4.44
CA PHE A 366 24.81 -8.59 4.74
C PHE A 366 23.96 -8.77 3.46
N LYS A 367 23.87 -7.70 2.65
CA LYS A 367 23.16 -7.77 1.35
C LYS A 367 23.80 -8.80 0.40
N LYS A 368 25.13 -8.91 0.38
CA LYS A 368 25.82 -9.95 -0.39
C LYS A 368 25.38 -11.35 0.06
N THR A 369 25.38 -11.63 1.37
CA THR A 369 24.92 -12.92 1.95
C THR A 369 23.52 -13.28 1.49
N LEU A 370 22.55 -12.36 1.57
CA LEU A 370 21.19 -12.61 1.07
C LEU A 370 21.20 -12.97 -0.44
N THR A 371 21.97 -12.26 -1.25
CA THR A 371 22.06 -12.54 -2.70
C THR A 371 22.93 -13.75 -3.10
N ASP A 372 23.74 -14.28 -2.18
CA ASP A 372 24.46 -15.54 -2.36
C ASP A 372 23.58 -16.75 -1.98
N VAL A 373 22.56 -16.55 -1.12
CA VAL A 373 21.51 -17.53 -0.82
C VAL A 373 20.45 -17.54 -1.94
N ASP A 374 19.86 -16.38 -2.28
CA ASP A 374 18.96 -16.25 -3.44
C ASP A 374 19.44 -15.14 -4.42
N PRO A 375 19.94 -15.50 -5.62
CA PRO A 375 20.41 -14.53 -6.60
C PRO A 375 19.29 -13.66 -7.20
N LYS A 376 18.01 -13.91 -6.91
CA LYS A 376 16.89 -13.01 -7.29
C LYS A 376 17.12 -11.57 -6.85
N GLY A 377 17.71 -11.34 -5.67
CA GLY A 377 18.03 -9.98 -5.18
C GLY A 377 19.06 -9.20 -6.01
N ARG A 378 19.64 -9.81 -7.05
CA ARG A 378 20.50 -9.16 -8.05
C ARG A 378 19.74 -8.66 -9.29
N GLN A 379 18.45 -9.01 -9.42
CA GLN A 379 17.63 -8.63 -10.58
C GLN A 379 16.92 -7.29 -10.31
N PRO A 380 16.98 -6.30 -11.23
CA PRO A 380 16.31 -5.00 -11.05
C PRO A 380 14.79 -5.09 -10.84
N PHE A 381 14.15 -6.14 -11.35
CA PHE A 381 12.70 -6.36 -11.20
C PHE A 381 12.29 -6.92 -9.83
N HIS A 382 13.23 -7.39 -9.02
CA HIS A 382 12.97 -7.95 -7.69
C HIS A 382 13.31 -6.99 -6.54
N SER A 383 14.02 -5.90 -6.81
CA SER A 383 14.24 -4.85 -5.81
C SER A 383 12.99 -4.04 -5.49
N ALA A 384 12.06 -3.91 -6.43
CA ALA A 384 10.83 -3.16 -6.25
C ALA A 384 9.76 -3.98 -5.49
N ARG A 385 9.25 -3.47 -4.34
CA ARG A 385 8.07 -4.05 -3.68
C ARG A 385 6.82 -3.87 -4.55
N CYS A 386 6.34 -4.96 -5.14
CA CYS A 386 4.95 -5.08 -5.57
C CYS A 386 4.16 -5.70 -4.41
N SER A 387 3.00 -5.15 -4.08
CA SER A 387 2.15 -5.69 -3.01
C SER A 387 0.68 -5.37 -3.27
N ILE A 388 -0.22 -6.26 -2.84
CA ILE A 388 -1.65 -5.98 -2.71
C ILE A 388 -2.01 -5.82 -1.23
N GLU A 389 -2.95 -4.93 -0.95
CA GLU A 389 -3.52 -4.66 0.36
C GLU A 389 -5.04 -4.72 0.23
N MET A 390 -5.70 -5.48 1.10
CA MET A 390 -7.15 -5.69 1.13
C MET A 390 -7.68 -5.33 2.51
N ARG A 391 -8.83 -4.67 2.59
CA ARG A 391 -9.34 -4.04 3.82
C ARG A 391 -10.65 -4.67 4.25
N PHE A 392 -10.81 -4.88 5.55
CA PHE A 392 -11.96 -5.53 6.16
C PHE A 392 -12.37 -4.81 7.43
N ARG A 393 -13.67 -4.84 7.74
CA ARG A 393 -14.17 -4.57 9.09
C ARG A 393 -14.71 -5.89 9.68
N VAL A 394 -14.08 -6.38 10.74
CA VAL A 394 -14.54 -7.56 11.46
C VAL A 394 -15.49 -7.11 12.56
N ARG A 395 -16.77 -7.44 12.40
CA ARG A 395 -17.85 -7.17 13.36
C ARG A 395 -17.91 -8.32 14.37
N ILE A 396 -17.71 -8.03 15.64
CA ILE A 396 -17.66 -8.99 16.75
C ILE A 396 -18.79 -8.65 17.73
N ASP A 397 -19.69 -9.59 17.99
CA ASP A 397 -20.80 -9.40 18.94
C ASP A 397 -20.32 -9.59 20.38
N MET A 398 -20.15 -8.48 21.11
CA MET A 398 -19.65 -8.51 22.50
C MET A 398 -20.71 -8.98 23.50
N ASN A 399 -21.93 -9.31 23.04
CA ASN A 399 -22.98 -9.95 23.83
C ASN A 399 -23.15 -11.45 23.50
N ALA A 400 -22.34 -12.04 22.61
CA ALA A 400 -22.42 -13.45 22.25
C ALA A 400 -21.81 -14.37 23.34
N ALA A 401 -22.19 -15.65 23.32
CA ALA A 401 -21.57 -16.65 24.22
C ALA A 401 -20.07 -16.81 23.90
N GLY A 402 -19.21 -16.68 24.92
CA GLY A 402 -17.75 -16.63 24.74
C GLY A 402 -17.18 -15.22 24.70
N ALA A 403 -18.02 -14.18 24.59
CA ALA A 403 -17.57 -12.78 24.56
C ALA A 403 -16.91 -12.32 25.87
N GLU A 404 -17.11 -13.03 26.98
CA GLU A 404 -16.50 -12.73 28.29
C GLU A 404 -14.97 -12.84 28.32
N LYS A 405 -14.36 -13.39 27.26
CA LYS A 405 -12.92 -13.54 27.06
C LYS A 405 -12.34 -12.56 26.04
N LEU A 406 -13.19 -11.79 25.35
CA LEU A 406 -12.79 -10.91 24.25
C LEU A 406 -12.46 -9.51 24.76
N GLN A 407 -11.39 -8.91 24.23
CA GLN A 407 -11.03 -7.53 24.55
C GLN A 407 -11.52 -6.58 23.47
N TRP A 408 -12.01 -5.42 23.90
CA TRP A 408 -12.29 -4.29 23.02
C TRP A 408 -10.96 -3.70 22.49
N GLY A 409 -10.95 -3.16 21.28
CA GLY A 409 -9.83 -2.41 20.69
C GLY A 409 -9.87 -0.93 21.10
N PRO A 410 -8.71 -0.25 21.18
CA PRO A 410 -8.61 1.20 21.41
C PRO A 410 -9.50 2.05 20.52
N PHE A 411 -9.52 1.80 19.21
CA PHE A 411 -10.35 2.58 18.29
C PHE A 411 -11.84 2.47 18.62
N THR A 412 -12.37 1.24 18.71
CA THR A 412 -13.78 1.05 19.08
C THR A 412 -14.09 1.63 20.47
N SER A 413 -13.16 1.48 21.42
CA SER A 413 -13.32 2.06 22.77
C SER A 413 -13.42 3.59 22.73
N ALA A 414 -12.65 4.26 21.87
CA ALA A 414 -12.71 5.70 21.67
C ALA A 414 -14.03 6.15 20.99
N VAL A 415 -14.48 5.43 19.95
CA VAL A 415 -15.75 5.72 19.26
C VAL A 415 -16.95 5.49 20.18
N ARG A 416 -16.92 4.46 21.02
CA ARG A 416 -17.99 4.10 21.97
C ARG A 416 -18.11 5.10 23.13
N ASP A 417 -16.99 5.65 23.60
CA ASP A 417 -16.96 6.72 24.61
C ASP A 417 -17.25 8.13 24.03
N GLY A 418 -17.46 8.23 22.71
CA GLY A 418 -17.87 9.47 22.03
C GLY A 418 -16.73 10.36 21.54
N LYS A 419 -15.45 9.92 21.56
CA LYS A 419 -14.31 10.79 21.22
C LYS A 419 -14.44 11.46 19.84
N PHE A 420 -14.94 10.71 18.86
CA PHE A 420 -15.14 11.17 17.47
C PHE A 420 -16.45 11.97 17.24
N LEU A 421 -17.14 12.37 18.32
CA LEU A 421 -18.26 13.33 18.26
C LEU A 421 -17.76 14.77 18.42
N ASP A 422 -16.74 14.98 19.28
CA ASP A 422 -16.24 16.30 19.65
C ASP A 422 -14.92 16.67 18.93
N GLU A 423 -14.11 15.67 18.53
CA GLU A 423 -12.82 15.88 17.86
C GLU A 423 -12.56 14.84 16.75
N PRO A 424 -11.87 15.20 15.65
CA PRO A 424 -11.61 14.28 14.54
C PRO A 424 -10.56 13.20 14.85
N LEU A 425 -9.75 13.37 15.91
CA LEU A 425 -8.62 12.52 16.24
C LEU A 425 -8.67 12.02 17.70
N ARG A 426 -8.06 10.86 17.95
CA ARG A 426 -7.72 10.39 19.30
C ARG A 426 -6.74 11.32 20.02
N ASP A 427 -6.61 11.13 21.33
CA ASP A 427 -5.64 11.85 22.15
C ASP A 427 -4.32 11.11 22.30
N SER A 428 -3.23 11.87 22.31
CA SER A 428 -1.87 11.37 22.50
C SER A 428 -1.73 10.71 23.88
N GLU A 429 -1.11 9.53 23.93
CA GLU A 429 -0.96 8.70 25.14
C GLU A 429 -2.27 8.34 25.89
N ALA A 430 -3.44 8.47 25.25
CA ALA A 430 -4.73 8.01 25.80
C ALA A 430 -4.68 6.55 26.27
N ARG A 431 -5.50 6.23 27.28
CA ARG A 431 -5.54 4.90 27.92
C ARG A 431 -6.92 4.28 27.80
N TYR A 432 -6.98 2.95 27.72
CA TYR A 432 -8.21 2.22 27.45
C TYR A 432 -8.44 1.07 28.42
N ASP A 433 -9.68 0.95 28.89
CA ASP A 433 -10.15 -0.18 29.68
C ASP A 433 -10.68 -1.23 28.69
N LEU A 434 -9.76 -1.96 28.06
CA LEU A 434 -10.08 -2.91 26.97
C LEU A 434 -11.05 -4.02 27.40
N ALA A 435 -11.15 -4.32 28.71
CA ALA A 435 -12.15 -5.24 29.24
C ALA A 435 -13.58 -4.65 29.24
N ARG A 436 -13.73 -3.32 29.28
CA ARG A 436 -15.04 -2.62 29.33
C ARG A 436 -15.35 -1.78 28.09
N GLY A 437 -14.41 -1.63 27.16
CA GLY A 437 -14.60 -0.94 25.88
C GLY A 437 -14.78 0.57 25.99
N ARG A 438 -13.94 1.23 26.79
CA ARG A 438 -14.05 2.65 27.15
C ARG A 438 -12.69 3.32 27.36
N ILE A 439 -12.66 4.65 27.39
CA ILE A 439 -11.47 5.45 27.70
C ILE A 439 -11.27 5.48 29.22
N VAL A 440 -10.03 5.31 29.69
CA VAL A 440 -9.64 5.59 31.07
C VAL A 440 -9.48 7.09 31.22
N ARG A 441 -10.60 7.79 31.44
CA ARG A 441 -10.61 9.22 31.77
C ARG A 441 -9.86 9.41 33.10
N ALA A 442 -8.86 10.29 33.10
CA ALA A 442 -8.15 10.64 34.33
C ALA A 442 -9.13 11.31 35.31
N THR A 443 -9.16 10.84 36.56
CA THR A 443 -9.85 11.54 37.64
C THR A 443 -9.19 12.89 37.84
N ARG A 444 -9.96 13.97 37.66
CA ARG A 444 -9.56 15.34 38.00
C ARG A 444 -9.81 15.62 39.47
#